data_AF-A0A929XTM4-F1
#
_entry.id   AF-A0A929XTM4-F1
#
_cell.length_a   1.000
_cell.length_b   1.000
_cell.length_c   1.000
_cell.angle_alpha   90.00
_cell.angle_beta   90.00
_cell.angle_gamma   90.00
#
_symmetry.space_group_name_H-M   'P 1'
#
loop_
_entity.id
_entity.type
_entity.pdbx_description
1 polymer ?
#
loop_
_entity_poly.entity_id
_entity_poly.type
_entity_poly.pdbx_seq_one_letter_code
_entity_poly.pdbx_strand_id
1 'polypeptide(L)'
;MKKDAHAGKDLPDEKMIEKIREGEDAFTERLMNKYKDLVRKKAGSLYILGADKEDLIQEGMIGLFKAIRDFDCKRDATFATFADLCVSRQMYSAIESAKRKKNLPLNHYVSLDAEIGGTEQSSPDGSDGEPFINSLVAEGQRTPEE
;
A
#
# COMPACT_ATOMS: atom_id res chain seq x y z
N MET A 1 45.73 14.71 24.31
CA MET A 1 44.76 15.33 23.38
C MET A 1 44.09 14.23 22.56
N LYS A 2 42.83 13.91 22.89
CA LYS A 2 41.76 13.34 22.04
C LYS A 2 40.51 13.20 22.91
N LYS A 3 39.83 14.35 23.04
CA LYS A 3 38.41 14.56 23.37
C LYS A 3 37.67 14.57 22.02
N ASP A 4 36.42 14.18 21.77
CA ASP A 4 35.27 13.63 22.50
C ASP A 4 34.26 13.14 21.42
N ALA A 5 33.19 12.45 21.85
CA ALA A 5 31.82 12.56 21.32
C ALA A 5 31.32 11.70 20.12
N HIS A 6 30.69 10.57 20.45
CA HIS A 6 29.41 10.19 19.81
C HIS A 6 28.42 9.56 20.80
N ALA A 7 28.29 10.19 21.97
CA ALA A 7 27.12 10.09 22.84
C ALA A 7 26.34 11.41 22.73
N GLY A 8 25.81 11.68 21.54
CA GLY A 8 25.03 12.89 21.24
C GLY A 8 23.54 12.54 21.20
N LYS A 9 22.79 13.03 22.19
CA LYS A 9 21.33 12.94 22.33
C LYS A 9 20.60 12.79 20.98
N ASP A 10 19.93 11.66 20.77
CA ASP A 10 18.87 11.59 19.77
C ASP A 10 17.80 12.61 20.14
N LEU A 11 17.51 13.55 19.23
CA LEU A 11 16.42 14.50 19.37
C LEU A 11 15.12 13.72 19.58
N PRO A 12 14.18 14.15 20.44
CA PRO A 12 12.87 13.51 20.55
C PRO A 12 12.15 13.48 19.20
N ASP A 13 11.33 12.47 18.95
CA ASP A 13 10.64 12.31 17.66
C ASP A 13 9.72 13.51 17.37
N GLU A 14 9.05 14.02 18.40
CA GLU A 14 8.20 15.20 18.33
C GLU A 14 8.98 16.43 17.85
N LYS A 15 10.22 16.58 18.33
CA LYS A 15 11.11 17.68 17.93
C LYS A 15 11.67 17.51 16.53
N MET A 16 11.94 16.28 16.09
CA MET A 16 12.26 15.99 14.69
C MET A 16 11.09 16.35 13.77
N ILE A 17 9.86 16.07 14.17
CA ILE A 17 8.65 16.40 13.39
C ILE A 17 8.42 17.90 13.31
N GLU A 18 8.66 18.65 14.39
CA GLU A 18 8.67 20.12 14.35
C GLU A 18 9.69 20.64 13.31
N LYS A 19 10.90 20.08 13.30
CA LYS A 19 11.95 20.44 12.34
C LYS A 19 11.58 20.14 10.89
N ILE A 20 10.92 19.01 10.64
CA ILE A 20 10.40 18.66 9.31
C ILE A 20 9.37 19.70 8.84
N ARG A 21 8.52 20.21 9.74
CA ARG A 21 7.54 21.27 9.41
C ARG A 21 8.19 22.62 9.11
N GLU A 22 9.38 22.86 9.64
CA GLU A 22 10.21 24.02 9.32
C GLU A 22 10.95 23.87 7.96
N GLY A 23 10.82 22.72 7.29
CA GLY A 23 11.44 22.42 5.99
C GLY A 23 12.76 21.66 6.07
N GLU A 24 13.15 21.17 7.26
CA GLU A 24 14.38 20.39 7.43
C GLU A 24 14.16 18.90 7.10
N ASP A 25 14.14 18.58 5.80
CA ASP A 25 13.82 17.23 5.27
C ASP A 25 14.77 16.12 5.73
N ALA A 26 16.00 16.45 6.15
CA ALA A 26 16.96 15.48 6.69
C ALA A 26 16.42 14.69 7.89
N PHE A 27 15.51 15.30 8.66
CA PHE A 27 14.85 14.63 9.78
C PHE A 27 13.80 13.61 9.34
N THR A 28 13.20 13.77 8.16
CA THR A 28 12.27 12.79 7.58
C THR A 28 13.00 11.48 7.34
N GLU A 29 14.16 11.51 6.67
CA GLU A 29 14.98 10.32 6.44
C GLU A 29 15.43 9.68 7.76
N ARG A 30 15.79 10.49 8.75
CA ARG A 30 16.18 10.01 10.08
C ARG A 30 15.03 9.25 10.78
N LEU A 31 13.81 9.80 10.77
CA LEU A 31 12.64 9.14 11.35
C LEU A 31 12.27 7.88 10.56
N MET A 32 12.28 7.94 9.23
CA MET A 32 12.03 6.77 8.38
C MET A 32 13.02 5.64 8.71
N ASN A 33 14.30 5.96 8.86
CA ASN A 33 15.33 4.99 9.23
C ASN A 33 15.18 4.47 10.66
N LYS A 34 14.75 5.30 11.61
CA LYS A 34 14.51 4.91 13.00
C LYS A 34 13.35 3.90 13.12
N TYR A 35 12.31 4.06 12.31
CA TYR A 35 11.09 3.25 12.39
C TYR A 35 10.97 2.15 11.32
N LYS A 36 11.92 2.01 10.38
CA LYS A 36 11.86 0.98 9.33
C LYS A 36 11.76 -0.46 9.86
N ASP A 37 12.37 -0.74 11.01
CA ASP A 37 12.34 -2.10 11.56
C ASP A 37 10.98 -2.44 12.20
N LEU A 38 10.24 -1.42 12.67
CA LEU A 38 8.82 -1.58 13.03
C LEU A 38 8.00 -2.05 11.83
N VAL A 39 8.20 -1.40 10.68
CA VAL A 39 7.56 -1.76 9.42
C VAL A 39 7.90 -3.19 9.02
N ARG A 40 9.19 -3.55 8.99
CA ARG A 40 9.64 -4.91 8.63
C ARG A 40 9.07 -5.98 9.54
N LYS A 41 9.04 -5.74 10.86
CA LYS A 41 8.52 -6.69 11.85
C LYS A 41 7.02 -6.92 11.65
N LYS A 42 6.25 -5.86 11.40
CA LYS A 42 4.81 -5.98 11.11
C LYS A 42 4.55 -6.68 9.79
N ALA A 43 5.24 -6.29 8.72
CA ALA A 43 5.12 -6.93 7.41
C ALA A 43 5.43 -8.44 7.49
N GLY A 44 6.47 -8.84 8.22
CA GLY A 44 6.79 -10.25 8.44
C GLY A 44 5.70 -11.02 9.18
N SER A 45 4.99 -10.37 10.11
CA SER A 45 3.88 -11.00 10.85
C SER A 45 2.62 -11.15 9.97
N LEU A 46 2.37 -10.18 9.08
CA LEU A 46 1.19 -10.15 8.22
C LEU A 46 1.36 -10.94 6.92
N TYR A 47 2.60 -11.13 6.43
CA TYR A 47 2.92 -11.94 5.25
C TYR A 47 2.33 -13.36 5.34
N ILE A 48 2.30 -13.92 6.55
CA ILE A 48 1.76 -15.26 6.83
C ILE A 48 0.27 -15.36 6.44
N LEU A 49 -0.44 -14.24 6.32
CA LEU A 49 -1.83 -14.17 5.88
C LEU A 49 -2.00 -14.23 4.35
N GLY A 50 -0.96 -14.61 3.59
CA GLY A 50 -1.02 -14.84 2.15
C GLY A 50 -0.87 -13.59 1.27
N ALA A 51 -0.32 -12.51 1.83
CA ALA A 51 0.02 -11.28 1.13
C ALA A 51 1.51 -11.26 0.73
N ASP A 52 1.89 -10.48 -0.28
CA ASP A 52 3.29 -10.33 -0.65
C ASP A 52 4.05 -9.50 0.40
N LYS A 53 5.19 -10.01 0.88
CA LYS A 53 5.96 -9.37 1.95
C LYS A 53 6.52 -8.04 1.49
N GLU A 54 6.99 -7.93 0.25
CA GLU A 54 7.59 -6.70 -0.26
C GLU A 54 6.53 -5.63 -0.46
N ASP A 55 5.34 -6.00 -0.96
CA ASP A 55 4.18 -5.09 -1.04
C ASP A 55 3.79 -4.58 0.35
N LEU A 56 3.73 -5.47 1.35
CA LEU A 56 3.43 -5.08 2.72
C LEU A 56 4.46 -4.12 3.29
N ILE A 57 5.75 -4.34 3.02
CA ILE A 57 6.81 -3.42 3.46
C ILE A 57 6.58 -2.05 2.83
N GLN A 58 6.30 -1.98 1.52
CA GLN A 58 6.06 -0.70 0.83
C GLN A 58 4.84 0.03 1.40
N GLU A 59 3.72 -0.67 1.54
CA GLU A 59 2.50 -0.11 2.14
C GLU A 59 2.75 0.33 3.59
N GLY A 60 3.53 -0.43 4.34
CA GLY A 60 3.98 -0.05 5.67
C GLY A 60 4.82 1.23 5.69
N MET A 61 5.78 1.37 4.78
CA MET A 61 6.61 2.58 4.65
C MET A 61 5.77 3.78 4.24
N ILE A 62 4.77 3.60 3.37
CA ILE A 62 3.78 4.64 3.03
C ILE A 62 3.01 5.07 4.28
N GLY A 63 2.56 4.12 5.09
CA GLY A 63 1.87 4.39 6.36
C GLY A 63 2.74 5.16 7.36
N LEU A 64 4.03 4.82 7.45
CA LEU A 64 5.00 5.54 8.28
C LEU A 64 5.24 6.97 7.79
N PHE A 65 5.40 7.16 6.48
CA PHE A 65 5.58 8.49 5.90
C PHE A 65 4.36 9.39 6.16
N LYS A 66 3.14 8.86 5.99
CA LYS A 66 1.90 9.56 6.37
C LYS A 66 1.88 9.91 7.85
N ALA A 67 2.36 9.01 8.72
CA ALA A 67 2.44 9.29 10.15
C ALA A 67 3.38 10.47 10.45
N ILE A 68 4.56 10.54 9.82
CA ILE A 68 5.51 11.65 9.98
C ILE A 68 4.86 12.98 9.60
N ARG A 69 4.16 13.00 8.45
CA ARG A 69 3.51 14.21 7.93
C ARG A 69 2.33 14.67 8.80
N ASP A 70 1.50 13.72 9.25
CA ASP A 70 0.18 13.99 9.81
C ASP A 70 0.16 13.99 11.36
N PHE A 71 1.26 13.65 12.03
CA PHE A 71 1.32 13.57 13.50
C PHE A 71 1.13 14.93 14.17
N ASP A 72 0.19 15.05 15.09
CA ASP A 72 -0.03 16.27 15.88
C ASP A 72 0.48 16.08 17.31
N CYS A 73 1.48 16.86 17.70
CA CYS A 73 2.09 16.85 19.03
C CYS A 73 1.16 17.34 20.14
N LYS A 74 0.01 17.93 19.82
CA LYS A 74 -1.01 18.33 20.80
C LYS A 74 -1.93 17.19 21.24
N ARG A 75 -1.81 16.01 20.63
CA ARG A 75 -2.61 14.82 20.99
C ARG A 75 -1.94 14.01 22.10
N ASP A 76 -2.75 13.29 22.88
CA ASP A 76 -2.30 12.47 24.02
C ASP A 76 -1.60 11.14 23.62
N ALA A 77 -0.95 11.08 22.47
CA ALA A 77 -0.27 9.88 21.98
C ALA A 77 1.15 10.22 21.52
N THR A 78 2.10 9.35 21.84
CA THR A 78 3.46 9.46 21.32
C THR A 78 3.51 9.21 19.82
N PHE A 79 4.52 9.76 19.14
CA PHE A 79 4.70 9.49 17.72
C PHE A 79 4.82 7.99 17.41
N ALA A 80 5.54 7.24 18.25
CA ALA A 80 5.70 5.79 18.10
C ALA A 80 4.34 5.06 18.03
N THR A 81 3.40 5.46 18.89
CA THR A 81 2.06 4.85 18.94
C THR A 81 1.25 5.20 17.69
N PHE A 82 1.34 6.45 17.25
CA PHE A 82 0.66 6.91 16.04
C PHE A 82 1.23 6.25 14.78
N ALA A 83 2.55 6.12 14.68
CA ALA A 83 3.23 5.43 13.60
C ALA A 83 2.81 3.95 13.54
N ASP A 84 2.78 3.25 14.68
CA ASP A 84 2.32 1.86 14.76
C ASP A 84 0.91 1.68 14.18
N LEU A 85 0.00 2.59 14.55
CA LEU A 85 -1.38 2.60 14.07
C LEU A 85 -1.47 2.81 12.55
N CYS A 86 -0.79 3.84 12.03
CA CYS A 86 -0.81 4.20 10.62
C CYS A 86 -0.21 3.08 9.74
N VAL A 87 0.95 2.54 10.14
CA VAL A 87 1.61 1.42 9.47
C VAL A 87 0.68 0.22 9.40
N SER A 88 0.07 -0.16 10.55
CA SER A 88 -0.84 -1.30 10.60
C SER A 88 -2.04 -1.11 9.68
N ARG A 89 -2.69 0.06 9.72
CA ARG A 89 -3.88 0.35 8.89
C ARG A 89 -3.58 0.28 7.40
N GLN A 90 -2.45 0.84 6.97
CA GLN A 90 -2.06 0.85 5.57
C GLN A 90 -1.80 -0.58 5.06
N MET A 91 -1.06 -1.39 5.82
CA MET A 91 -0.84 -2.80 5.51
C MET A 91 -2.14 -3.62 5.47
N TYR A 92 -3.01 -3.50 6.48
CA TYR A 92 -4.29 -4.23 6.49
C TYR A 92 -5.18 -3.86 5.29
N SER A 93 -5.24 -2.57 4.96
CA SER A 93 -5.99 -2.10 3.79
C SER A 93 -5.46 -2.69 2.48
N ALA A 94 -4.14 -2.83 2.36
CA ALA A 94 -3.50 -3.46 1.22
C ALA A 94 -3.84 -4.95 1.12
N ILE A 95 -3.80 -5.69 2.24
CA ILE A 95 -4.18 -7.12 2.30
C ILE A 95 -5.63 -7.30 1.83
N GLU A 96 -6.56 -6.52 2.39
CA GLU A 96 -7.98 -6.63 2.03
C GLU A 96 -8.23 -6.27 0.56
N SER A 97 -7.48 -5.29 0.03
CA SER A 97 -7.56 -4.93 -1.38
C SER A 97 -7.01 -6.02 -2.30
N ALA A 98 -5.91 -6.67 -1.91
CA ALA A 98 -5.33 -7.80 -2.66
C ALA A 98 -6.27 -9.02 -2.65
N LYS A 99 -6.89 -9.34 -1.50
CA LYS A 99 -7.89 -10.41 -1.39
C LYS A 99 -9.09 -10.15 -2.30
N ARG A 100 -9.60 -8.92 -2.37
CA ARG A 100 -10.71 -8.58 -3.29
C ARG A 100 -10.34 -8.82 -4.76
N LYS A 101 -9.15 -8.41 -5.19
CA LYS A 101 -8.68 -8.63 -6.57
C LYS A 101 -8.52 -10.12 -6.90
N LYS A 102 -7.97 -10.94 -5.99
CA LYS A 102 -7.82 -12.39 -6.21
C LYS A 102 -9.17 -13.13 -6.29
N ASN A 103 -10.19 -12.65 -5.61
CA ASN A 103 -11.53 -13.24 -5.64
C ASN A 103 -12.45 -12.63 -6.72
N LEU A 104 -11.97 -11.65 -7.49
CA LEU A 104 -12.74 -11.04 -8.58
C LEU A 104 -13.06 -12.03 -9.71
N PRO A 105 -12.13 -12.88 -10.21
CA PRO A 105 -12.42 -13.83 -11.28
C PRO A 105 -13.44 -14.91 -10.89
N LEU A 106 -13.50 -15.32 -9.62
CA LEU A 106 -14.47 -16.33 -9.16
C LEU A 106 -15.89 -15.78 -8.96
N ASN A 107 -16.04 -14.48 -8.75
CA ASN A 107 -17.35 -13.86 -8.52
C ASN A 107 -18.05 -13.39 -9.81
N HIS A 108 -17.38 -13.47 -10.96
CA HIS A 108 -17.96 -13.22 -12.27
C HIS A 108 -18.17 -14.55 -13.01
N TYR A 109 -19.18 -15.32 -12.59
CA TYR A 109 -19.63 -16.48 -13.33
C TYR A 109 -20.27 -16.02 -14.65
N VAL A 110 -19.68 -16.39 -15.78
CA VAL A 110 -20.29 -16.27 -17.10
C VAL A 110 -20.65 -17.68 -17.56
N SER A 111 -21.93 -17.95 -17.80
CA SER A 111 -22.39 -19.25 -18.29
C SER A 111 -22.00 -19.40 -19.75
N LEU A 112 -21.22 -20.42 -20.09
CA LEU A 112 -20.81 -20.74 -21.47
C LEU A 112 -21.96 -21.22 -22.36
N ASP A 113 -23.12 -21.53 -21.78
CA ASP A 113 -24.32 -21.98 -22.50
C ASP A 113 -25.10 -20.87 -23.24
N ALA A 114 -24.75 -19.59 -23.04
CA ALA A 114 -25.47 -18.48 -23.66
C ALA A 114 -25.25 -18.37 -25.19
N GLU A 115 -24.25 -19.07 -25.75
CA GLU A 115 -23.90 -18.95 -27.18
C GLU A 115 -24.34 -20.13 -28.06
N ILE A 116 -24.98 -21.19 -27.53
CA ILE A 116 -25.37 -22.36 -28.35
C ILE A 116 -26.90 -22.47 -28.58
N GLY A 117 -27.71 -21.61 -27.98
CA GLY A 117 -29.16 -21.60 -28.17
C GLY A 117 -29.65 -20.32 -28.86
N GLY A 118 -29.70 -20.30 -30.19
CA GLY A 118 -30.27 -19.17 -30.92
C GLY A 118 -31.76 -18.98 -30.61
N THR A 119 -32.17 -17.76 -30.26
CA THR A 119 -33.36 -17.04 -30.78
C THR A 119 -33.50 -15.66 -30.10
N GLU A 120 -33.49 -14.62 -30.95
CA GLU A 120 -34.37 -13.44 -30.94
C GLU A 120 -34.21 -12.33 -29.86
N GLN A 121 -33.61 -11.23 -30.33
CA GLN A 121 -33.95 -9.82 -30.13
C GLN A 121 -34.56 -9.36 -28.79
N SER A 122 -33.77 -8.62 -28.01
CA SER A 122 -34.17 -7.30 -27.49
C SER A 122 -32.94 -6.48 -27.03
N SER A 123 -32.69 -5.37 -27.70
CA SER A 123 -31.88 -4.24 -27.18
C SER A 123 -32.84 -3.08 -26.87
N PRO A 124 -32.44 -1.98 -26.19
CA PRO A 124 -31.25 -1.72 -25.35
C PRO A 124 -31.60 -1.04 -24.00
N ASP A 125 -30.74 -1.13 -22.97
CA ASP A 125 -30.53 0.03 -22.08
C ASP A 125 -29.09 0.05 -21.54
N GLY A 126 -28.51 1.24 -21.51
CA GLY A 126 -27.07 1.45 -21.50
C GLY A 126 -26.38 1.28 -20.15
N SER A 127 -25.17 0.75 -20.19
CA SER A 127 -23.98 1.36 -19.57
C SER A 127 -22.75 0.51 -19.91
N ASP A 128 -21.85 1.15 -20.63
CA ASP A 128 -20.52 0.76 -21.07
C ASP A 128 -19.83 -0.32 -20.21
N GLY A 129 -19.78 -1.53 -20.78
CA GLY A 129 -18.97 -2.62 -20.27
C GLY A 129 -18.61 -3.54 -21.42
N GLU A 130 -17.53 -3.22 -22.13
CA GLU A 130 -16.96 -4.12 -23.15
C GLU A 130 -16.77 -5.53 -22.54
N PRO A 131 -17.23 -6.60 -23.22
CA PRO A 131 -17.10 -7.95 -22.72
C PRO A 131 -15.61 -8.28 -22.53
N PHE A 132 -15.24 -8.75 -21.33
CA PHE A 132 -13.88 -9.08 -20.91
C PHE A 132 -13.13 -10.02 -21.88
N ILE A 133 -13.89 -10.76 -22.68
CA ILE A 133 -13.43 -11.66 -23.74
C ILE A 133 -12.59 -10.90 -24.79
N ASN A 134 -12.93 -9.64 -25.09
CA ASN A 134 -12.18 -8.82 -26.03
C ASN A 134 -10.79 -8.44 -25.52
N SER A 135 -10.55 -8.44 -24.20
CA SER A 135 -9.24 -8.09 -23.63
C SER A 135 -8.23 -9.22 -23.71
N LEU A 136 -8.66 -10.50 -23.75
CA LEU A 136 -7.73 -11.63 -23.91
C LEU A 136 -7.27 -11.80 -25.37
N VAL A 137 -8.07 -11.35 -26.34
CA VAL A 137 -7.69 -11.39 -27.76
C VAL A 137 -6.57 -10.39 -28.07
N ALA A 138 -6.48 -9.29 -27.30
CA ALA A 138 -5.48 -8.24 -27.49
C ALA A 138 -4.04 -8.64 -27.11
N GLU A 139 -3.83 -9.67 -26.28
CA GLU A 139 -2.48 -10.15 -25.95
C GLU A 139 -1.89 -11.11 -27.01
N GLY A 140 -2.69 -11.52 -27.99
CA GLY A 140 -2.31 -12.51 -29.02
C GLY A 140 -1.66 -11.93 -30.28
N GLN A 141 -1.55 -10.61 -30.45
CA GLN A 141 -0.94 -10.00 -31.63
C GLN A 141 0.16 -9.00 -31.25
N ARG A 142 1.32 -9.51 -30.83
CA ARG A 142 2.59 -8.83 -31.09
C ARG A 142 3.32 -9.60 -32.19
N THR A 143 3.10 -9.19 -33.43
CA THR A 143 3.96 -9.57 -34.55
C THR A 143 5.33 -8.91 -34.35
N PRO A 144 6.46 -9.63 -34.51
CA PRO A 144 7.77 -9.02 -34.55
C PRO A 144 7.98 -8.45 -35.96
N GLU A 145 8.27 -7.16 -36.09
CA GLU A 145 9.29 -6.61 -37.01
C GLU A 145 9.28 -5.07 -37.01
N GLU A 146 10.51 -4.54 -36.87
CA GLU A 146 11.02 -3.16 -37.02
C GLU A 146 10.70 -2.10 -35.94
#